data_AF-A0A812ZJ19-F1
#
_entry.id   AF-A0A812ZJ19-F1
#
_cell.length_a   1.000
_cell.length_b   1.000
_cell.length_c   1.000
_cell.angle_alpha   90.00
_cell.angle_beta   90.00
_cell.angle_gamma   90.00
#
_symmetry.space_group_name_H-M   'P 1'
#
loop_
_entity.id
_entity.type
_entity.pdbx_description
1 polymer ?
#
loop_
_entity_poly.entity_id
_entity_poly.type
_entity_poly.pdbx_seq_one_letter_code
_entity_poly.pdbx_strand_id
1 'polypeptide(L)'
;GLKITSEGDLTSEVIDQKKLIDQHYYAIASKATILKPSQLNVPKDKFQSQFGISWDDAMAQGMVFNAMDACKELSCSPEELNAAWGASKKAGKLAKFGGGFYCGKVEMSGRKPIYVFNGFFMSMRSNFTAPGKSIHYYTVEWDESTLSWEDFRGKVLGPTDPGQAPKDSLRGQILADWKALGLKSEPNVGDNGVHASASPFEGMAERMNWLEKPCRKDSFCSALLRAGLSESTIKAWSVDPQVKLADGKKGSLFDALEDL
;
A
#
# COMPACT_ATOMS: atom_id res chain seq x y z
N GLY A 1 6.45 -18.67 -20.80
CA GLY A 1 7.54 -18.07 -19.99
C GLY A 1 7.31 -16.58 -19.90
N LEU A 2 7.79 -15.94 -18.83
CA LEU A 2 7.65 -14.49 -18.60
C LEU A 2 8.65 -13.72 -19.45
N LYS A 3 8.19 -12.64 -20.10
CA LYS A 3 8.99 -11.81 -21.01
C LYS A 3 8.95 -10.35 -20.56
N ILE A 4 10.11 -9.69 -20.57
CA ILE A 4 10.22 -8.25 -20.35
C ILE A 4 9.84 -7.52 -21.64
N THR A 5 8.94 -6.53 -21.53
CA THR A 5 8.47 -5.70 -22.64
C THR A 5 9.04 -4.30 -22.65
N SER A 6 9.48 -3.80 -21.49
CA SER A 6 10.16 -2.51 -21.31
C SER A 6 10.74 -2.45 -19.91
N GLU A 7 11.79 -1.66 -19.74
CA GLU A 7 12.38 -1.33 -18.43
C GLU A 7 12.77 0.15 -18.39
N GLY A 8 13.07 0.65 -17.20
CA GLY A 8 13.59 2.00 -17.03
C GLY A 8 13.67 2.44 -15.57
N ASP A 9 14.16 3.65 -15.37
CA ASP A 9 14.35 4.23 -14.05
C ASP A 9 13.41 5.41 -13.79
N LEU A 10 12.93 5.52 -12.56
CA LEU A 10 12.22 6.71 -12.06
C LEU A 10 12.94 7.22 -10.83
N THR A 11 13.39 8.47 -10.88
CA THR A 11 14.08 9.11 -9.75
C THR A 11 13.08 9.57 -8.69
N SER A 12 13.56 9.76 -7.47
CA SER A 12 12.71 10.21 -6.37
C SER A 12 12.06 11.57 -6.61
N GLU A 13 12.71 12.47 -7.35
CA GLU A 13 12.15 13.76 -7.73
C GLU A 13 10.93 13.60 -8.63
N VAL A 14 10.99 12.69 -9.63
CA VAL A 14 9.85 12.39 -10.51
C VAL A 14 8.71 11.75 -9.71
N ILE A 15 9.04 10.79 -8.84
CA ILE A 15 8.06 10.11 -7.99
C ILE A 15 7.35 11.09 -7.07
N ASP A 16 8.08 12.02 -6.45
CA ASP A 16 7.54 13.03 -5.55
C ASP A 16 6.68 14.07 -6.27
N GLN A 17 7.22 14.65 -7.36
CA GLN A 17 6.53 15.68 -8.14
C GLN A 17 5.20 15.18 -8.69
N LYS A 18 5.18 13.95 -9.23
CA LYS A 18 3.98 13.33 -9.80
C LYS A 18 3.14 12.58 -8.77
N LYS A 19 3.58 12.51 -7.51
CA LYS A 19 2.90 11.79 -6.42
C LYS A 19 2.64 10.31 -6.77
N LEU A 20 3.56 9.66 -7.49
CA LEU A 20 3.34 8.32 -8.04
C LEU A 20 3.13 7.29 -6.92
N ILE A 21 3.93 7.37 -5.86
CA ILE A 21 3.80 6.47 -4.71
C ILE A 21 2.54 6.76 -3.89
N ASP A 22 2.14 8.03 -3.77
CA ASP A 22 0.91 8.43 -3.09
C ASP A 22 -0.31 7.89 -3.84
N GLN A 23 -0.31 7.94 -5.18
CA GLN A 23 -1.36 7.43 -6.04
C GLN A 23 -1.39 5.90 -6.03
N HIS A 24 -0.23 5.24 -6.08
CA HIS A 24 -0.11 3.79 -6.00
C HIS A 24 -0.69 3.26 -4.67
N TYR A 25 -0.38 3.93 -3.56
CA TYR A 25 -0.95 3.62 -2.24
C TYR A 25 -2.08 4.57 -1.83
N TYR A 26 -2.93 5.01 -2.77
CA TYR A 26 -3.92 6.06 -2.52
C TYR A 26 -4.84 5.73 -1.34
N ALA A 27 -5.30 4.48 -1.21
CA ALA A 27 -6.12 4.05 -0.09
C ALA A 27 -5.44 4.27 1.27
N ILE A 28 -4.11 4.12 1.35
CA ILE A 28 -3.32 4.40 2.55
C ILE A 28 -3.11 5.90 2.71
N ALA A 29 -2.62 6.55 1.65
CA ALA A 29 -2.24 7.96 1.60
C ALA A 29 -3.40 8.86 1.99
N SER A 30 -4.57 8.68 1.36
CA SER A 30 -5.78 9.46 1.63
C SER A 30 -6.19 9.41 3.10
N LYS A 31 -6.13 8.25 3.76
CA LYS A 31 -6.47 8.11 5.19
C LYS A 31 -5.37 8.63 6.11
N ALA A 32 -4.14 8.72 5.64
CA ALA A 32 -3.00 9.23 6.40
C ALA A 32 -2.88 10.77 6.33
N THR A 33 -3.31 11.39 5.23
CA THR A 33 -2.98 12.79 4.94
C THR A 33 -4.12 13.68 4.44
N ILE A 34 -5.21 13.11 3.91
CA ILE A 34 -6.28 13.88 3.24
C ILE A 34 -7.56 13.86 4.07
N LEU A 35 -8.07 12.66 4.34
CA LEU A 35 -9.34 12.44 5.02
C LEU A 35 -9.20 12.73 6.51
N LYS A 36 -10.21 13.42 7.05
CA LYS A 36 -10.38 13.58 8.49
C LYS A 36 -11.00 12.30 9.08
N PRO A 37 -10.76 12.01 10.37
CA PRO A 37 -11.37 10.86 11.05
C PRO A 37 -12.88 10.73 10.86
N SER A 38 -13.62 11.84 10.87
CA SER A 38 -15.08 11.87 10.65
C SER A 38 -15.52 11.43 9.25
N GLN A 39 -14.60 11.39 8.28
CA GLN A 39 -14.85 10.96 6.90
C GLN A 39 -14.50 9.48 6.68
N LEU A 40 -13.96 8.80 7.70
CA LEU A 40 -13.53 7.40 7.61
C LEU A 40 -14.68 6.46 7.98
N ASN A 41 -14.85 5.39 7.19
CA ASN A 41 -15.82 4.32 7.47
C ASN A 41 -15.24 3.29 8.46
N VAL A 42 -15.01 3.71 9.70
CA VAL A 42 -14.40 2.86 10.74
C VAL A 42 -15.38 1.79 11.22
N PRO A 43 -15.01 0.49 11.24
CA PRO A 43 -15.82 -0.54 11.87
C PRO A 43 -15.83 -0.36 13.40
N LYS A 44 -16.88 0.28 13.93
CA LYS A 44 -16.97 0.71 15.33
C LYS A 44 -16.74 -0.43 16.33
N ASP A 45 -17.35 -1.59 16.10
CA ASP A 45 -17.21 -2.76 16.98
C ASP A 45 -15.76 -3.26 17.05
N LYS A 46 -15.07 -3.27 15.90
CA LYS A 46 -13.66 -3.68 15.83
C LYS A 46 -12.74 -2.67 16.50
N PHE A 47 -13.03 -1.37 16.35
CA PHE A 47 -12.31 -0.31 17.04
C PHE A 47 -12.45 -0.46 18.56
N GLN A 48 -13.69 -0.62 19.05
CA GLN A 48 -13.96 -0.78 20.47
C GLN A 48 -13.34 -2.05 21.04
N SER A 49 -13.47 -3.18 20.33
CA SER A 49 -12.85 -4.45 20.74
C SER A 49 -11.33 -4.35 20.85
N GLN A 50 -10.67 -3.56 19.99
CA GLN A 50 -9.21 -3.43 20.00
C GLN A 50 -8.72 -2.44 21.07
N PHE A 51 -9.44 -1.34 21.30
CA PHE A 51 -8.93 -0.21 22.08
C PHE A 51 -9.63 0.01 23.42
N GLY A 52 -10.75 -0.69 23.67
CA GLY A 52 -11.51 -0.59 24.91
C GLY A 52 -12.28 0.73 25.08
N ILE A 53 -12.40 1.54 24.02
CA ILE A 53 -13.18 2.78 23.99
C ILE A 53 -14.04 2.79 22.72
N SER A 54 -15.26 3.31 22.81
CA SER A 54 -16.12 3.43 21.63
C SER A 54 -15.53 4.43 20.64
N TRP A 55 -15.83 4.24 19.35
CA TRP A 55 -15.43 5.18 18.31
C TRP A 55 -15.95 6.60 18.58
N ASP A 56 -17.21 6.70 18.99
CA ASP A 56 -17.88 7.97 19.22
C ASP A 56 -17.28 8.72 20.42
N ASP A 57 -16.90 8.01 21.49
CA ASP A 57 -16.19 8.61 22.64
C ASP A 57 -14.78 9.08 22.26
N ALA A 58 -14.03 8.28 21.49
CA ALA A 58 -12.70 8.67 21.04
C ALA A 58 -12.74 9.95 20.16
N MET A 59 -13.76 10.05 19.29
CA MET A 59 -14.03 11.25 18.49
C MET A 59 -14.43 12.45 19.35
N ALA A 60 -15.35 12.25 20.31
CA ALA A 60 -15.81 13.32 21.21
C ALA A 60 -14.69 13.86 22.11
N GLN A 61 -13.74 13.00 22.51
CA GLN A 61 -12.56 13.37 23.28
C GLN A 61 -11.44 13.99 22.44
N GLY A 62 -11.60 14.10 21.11
CA GLY A 62 -10.60 14.66 20.22
C GLY A 62 -9.30 13.85 20.16
N MET A 63 -9.38 12.53 20.35
CA MET A 63 -8.20 11.66 20.45
C MET A 63 -7.81 11.00 19.12
N VAL A 64 -8.52 11.29 18.03
CA VAL A 64 -8.39 10.56 16.77
C VAL A 64 -7.87 11.46 15.68
N PHE A 65 -6.85 11.01 14.94
CA PHE A 65 -6.15 11.80 13.94
C PHE A 65 -5.73 10.95 12.74
N ASN A 66 -5.64 11.55 11.55
CA ASN A 66 -4.80 10.99 10.50
C ASN A 66 -3.31 11.23 10.84
N ALA A 67 -2.39 10.58 10.14
CA ALA A 67 -0.96 10.68 10.43
C ALA A 67 -0.43 12.12 10.33
N MET A 68 -0.85 12.89 9.32
CA MET A 68 -0.37 14.27 9.12
C MET A 68 -0.82 15.21 10.24
N ASP A 69 -2.07 15.10 10.68
CA ASP A 69 -2.60 15.90 11.78
C ASP A 69 -2.05 15.42 13.13
N ALA A 70 -1.78 14.12 13.28
CA ALA A 70 -1.12 13.57 14.47
C ALA A 70 0.28 14.15 14.68
N CYS A 71 1.08 14.33 13.61
CA CYS A 71 2.37 15.02 13.72
C CYS A 71 2.24 16.45 14.24
N LYS A 72 1.18 17.18 13.86
CA LYS A 72 0.92 18.54 14.36
C LYS A 72 0.51 18.52 15.83
N GLU A 73 -0.45 17.66 16.18
CA GLU A 73 -0.96 17.50 17.55
C GLU A 73 0.15 17.07 18.52
N LEU A 74 0.95 16.09 18.12
CA LEU A 74 2.07 15.57 18.89
C LEU A 74 3.36 16.36 18.67
N SER A 75 3.32 17.47 17.92
CA SER A 75 4.48 18.31 17.57
C SER A 75 5.74 17.49 17.30
N CYS A 76 5.61 16.44 16.47
CA CYS A 76 6.65 15.46 16.19
C CYS A 76 6.91 15.32 14.70
N SER A 77 8.09 14.82 14.36
CA SER A 77 8.44 14.51 12.97
C SER A 77 7.71 13.24 12.50
N PRO A 78 7.58 13.03 11.17
CA PRO A 78 7.10 11.77 10.62
C PRO A 78 7.87 10.54 11.09
N GLU A 79 9.18 10.67 11.29
CA GLU A 79 10.06 9.60 11.78
C GLU A 79 9.76 9.27 13.25
N GLU A 80 9.58 10.29 14.09
CA GLU A 80 9.19 10.13 15.49
C GLU A 80 7.80 9.47 15.61
N LEU A 81 6.84 9.90 14.79
CA LEU A 81 5.53 9.27 14.72
C LEU A 81 5.62 7.80 14.28
N ASN A 82 6.42 7.50 13.26
CA ASN A 82 6.61 6.13 12.78
C ASN A 82 7.27 5.24 13.84
N ALA A 83 8.24 5.76 14.61
CA ALA A 83 8.84 5.05 15.72
C ALA A 83 7.81 4.72 16.81
N ALA A 84 6.99 5.70 17.21
CA ALA A 84 5.93 5.50 18.20
C ALA A 84 4.85 4.53 17.69
N TRP A 85 4.46 4.64 16.42
CA TRP A 85 3.57 3.68 15.75
C TRP A 85 4.14 2.25 15.76
N GLY A 86 5.43 2.10 15.44
CA GLY A 86 6.14 0.83 15.46
C GLY A 86 6.17 0.22 16.87
N ALA A 87 6.33 1.03 17.91
CA ALA A 87 6.21 0.59 19.30
C ALA A 87 4.79 0.09 19.61
N SER A 88 3.75 0.82 19.19
CA SER A 88 2.36 0.38 19.33
C SER A 88 2.08 -0.94 18.60
N LYS A 89 2.66 -1.15 17.41
CA LYS A 89 2.59 -2.44 16.69
C LYS A 89 3.16 -3.58 17.51
N LYS A 90 4.38 -3.42 18.05
CA LYS A 90 5.04 -4.43 18.89
C LYS A 90 4.26 -4.72 20.17
N ALA A 91 3.57 -3.72 20.72
CA ALA A 91 2.72 -3.85 21.89
C ALA A 91 1.31 -4.40 21.60
N GLY A 92 1.01 -4.82 20.35
CA GLY A 92 -0.31 -5.32 19.97
C GLY A 92 -1.41 -4.25 19.98
N LYS A 93 -1.05 -2.97 19.91
CA LYS A 93 -1.97 -1.81 19.96
C LYS A 93 -2.32 -1.26 18.56
N LEU A 94 -2.44 -2.14 17.56
CA LEU A 94 -2.90 -1.80 16.21
C LEU A 94 -4.17 -2.56 15.84
N ALA A 95 -5.10 -1.89 15.17
CA ALA A 95 -6.20 -2.50 14.45
C ALA A 95 -5.94 -2.46 12.93
N LYS A 96 -6.12 -3.59 12.24
CA LYS A 96 -6.26 -3.63 10.77
C LYS A 96 -7.75 -3.67 10.42
N PHE A 97 -8.29 -2.64 9.79
CA PHE A 97 -9.69 -2.60 9.38
C PHE A 97 -9.92 -3.17 7.97
N GLY A 98 -8.91 -3.14 7.11
CA GLY A 98 -8.92 -3.72 5.76
C GLY A 98 -7.62 -3.41 5.01
N GLY A 99 -7.57 -3.69 3.71
CA GLY A 99 -6.53 -3.23 2.80
C GLY A 99 -6.27 -1.73 2.97
N GLY A 100 -5.01 -1.37 3.25
CA GLY A 100 -4.58 0.02 3.43
C GLY A 100 -5.26 0.81 4.57
N PHE A 101 -5.94 0.16 5.52
CA PHE A 101 -6.72 0.82 6.56
C PHE A 101 -6.33 0.34 7.96
N TYR A 102 -5.43 1.06 8.61
CA TYR A 102 -4.86 0.72 9.91
C TYR A 102 -5.05 1.85 10.91
N CYS A 103 -5.30 1.50 12.17
CA CYS A 103 -5.34 2.44 13.28
C CYS A 103 -4.40 1.97 14.40
N GLY A 104 -3.68 2.89 15.02
CA GLY A 104 -2.77 2.60 16.12
C GLY A 104 -2.97 3.52 17.29
N LYS A 105 -2.94 2.96 18.50
CA LYS A 105 -2.90 3.76 19.73
C LYS A 105 -1.46 4.19 20.00
N VAL A 106 -1.12 5.40 19.58
CA VAL A 106 0.21 6.01 19.68
C VAL A 106 0.37 6.63 21.07
N GLU A 107 1.48 6.29 21.72
CA GLU A 107 1.85 6.76 23.05
C GLU A 107 3.25 7.39 22.97
N MET A 108 3.36 8.68 23.28
CA MET A 108 4.63 9.40 23.36
C MET A 108 4.79 10.00 24.75
N SER A 109 6.01 9.95 25.30
CA SER A 109 6.28 10.41 26.67
C SER A 109 5.82 11.86 26.88
N GLY A 110 5.14 12.12 27.99
CA GLY A 110 4.60 13.45 28.34
C GLY A 110 3.38 13.89 27.52
N ARG A 111 2.83 13.03 26.65
CA ARG A 111 1.64 13.34 25.83
C ARG A 111 0.49 12.38 26.12
N LYS A 112 -0.73 12.85 25.89
CA LYS A 112 -1.91 11.99 25.95
C LYS A 112 -1.84 10.96 24.81
N PRO A 113 -2.21 9.68 25.06
CA PRO A 113 -2.33 8.70 23.99
C PRO A 113 -3.36 9.15 22.95
N ILE A 114 -3.07 8.92 21.66
CA ILE A 114 -4.00 9.22 20.57
C ILE A 114 -4.14 8.04 19.61
N TYR A 115 -5.24 8.00 18.87
CA TYR A 115 -5.51 7.02 17.82
C TYR A 115 -5.15 7.62 16.47
N VAL A 116 -4.14 7.07 15.85
CA VAL A 116 -3.62 7.56 14.57
C VAL A 116 -4.04 6.61 13.46
N PHE A 117 -4.37 7.13 12.28
CA PHE A 117 -4.58 6.32 11.09
C PHE A 117 -3.33 6.30 10.20
N ASN A 118 -2.89 5.11 9.81
CA ASN A 118 -1.76 4.87 8.90
C ASN A 118 -0.50 5.69 9.25
N GLY A 119 -0.12 5.73 10.54
CA GLY A 119 0.99 6.56 11.06
C GLY A 119 2.37 6.28 10.44
N PHE A 120 2.53 5.13 9.79
CA PHE A 120 3.75 4.74 9.08
C PHE A 120 3.89 5.35 7.68
N PHE A 121 2.80 5.88 7.10
CA PHE A 121 2.73 6.23 5.67
C PHE A 121 3.81 7.21 5.23
N MET A 122 4.08 8.26 6.01
CA MET A 122 5.03 9.29 5.63
C MET A 122 6.48 8.76 5.59
N SER A 123 6.83 7.86 6.52
CA SER A 123 8.14 7.17 6.49
C SER A 123 8.23 6.20 5.32
N MET A 124 7.18 5.44 5.03
CA MET A 124 7.11 4.57 3.85
C MET A 124 7.27 5.37 2.55
N ARG A 125 6.57 6.50 2.43
CA ARG A 125 6.67 7.42 1.28
C ARG A 125 8.10 7.91 1.07
N SER A 126 8.79 8.26 2.16
CA SER A 126 10.18 8.75 2.12
C SER A 126 11.15 7.75 1.51
N ASN A 127 10.90 6.44 1.61
CA ASN A 127 11.73 5.43 0.95
C ASN A 127 11.77 5.57 -0.58
N PHE A 128 10.75 6.20 -1.17
CA PHE A 128 10.64 6.46 -2.61
C PHE A 128 10.98 7.90 -2.98
N THR A 129 10.70 8.86 -2.10
CA THR A 129 10.79 10.30 -2.42
C THR A 129 12.01 11.01 -1.81
N ALA A 130 12.76 10.37 -0.92
CA ALA A 130 13.98 10.98 -0.39
C ALA A 130 15.02 11.22 -1.51
N PRO A 131 15.80 12.31 -1.46
CA PRO A 131 16.81 12.61 -2.48
C PRO A 131 17.79 11.45 -2.71
N GLY A 132 18.12 11.19 -3.98
CA GLY A 132 19.04 10.12 -4.37
C GLY A 132 18.46 8.70 -4.31
N LYS A 133 17.14 8.57 -4.11
CA LYS A 133 16.42 7.31 -4.30
C LYS A 133 15.96 7.19 -5.75
N SER A 134 15.77 5.96 -6.20
CA SER A 134 15.14 5.64 -7.47
C SER A 134 14.46 4.28 -7.38
N ILE A 135 13.57 4.02 -8.34
CA ILE A 135 13.13 2.67 -8.64
C ILE A 135 13.57 2.32 -10.06
N HIS A 136 13.90 1.06 -10.25
CA HIS A 136 14.02 0.46 -11.56
C HIS A 136 12.80 -0.41 -11.80
N TYR A 137 12.09 -0.21 -12.91
CA TYR A 137 10.86 -0.95 -13.22
C TYR A 137 11.04 -1.86 -14.42
N TYR A 138 10.25 -2.93 -14.42
CA TYR A 138 10.03 -3.77 -15.60
C TYR A 138 8.53 -3.81 -15.90
N THR A 139 8.18 -3.72 -17.17
CA THR A 139 6.89 -4.20 -17.67
C THR A 139 7.12 -5.59 -18.24
N VAL A 140 6.23 -6.52 -17.92
CA VAL A 140 6.37 -7.91 -18.30
C VAL A 140 5.05 -8.44 -18.84
N GLU A 141 5.13 -9.46 -19.68
CA GLU A 141 4.01 -10.19 -20.25
C GLU A 141 4.24 -11.70 -20.15
N TRP A 142 3.16 -12.45 -19.98
CA TRP A 142 3.17 -13.90 -20.02
C TRP A 142 1.80 -14.42 -20.45
N ASP A 143 1.74 -15.70 -20.82
CA ASP A 143 0.49 -16.40 -21.08
C ASP A 143 -0.06 -16.95 -19.76
N GLU A 144 -1.20 -16.40 -19.33
CA GLU A 144 -1.89 -16.77 -18.09
C GLU A 144 -2.24 -18.27 -18.03
N SER A 145 -2.51 -18.90 -19.19
CA SER A 145 -2.80 -20.33 -19.25
C SER A 145 -1.60 -21.21 -18.87
N THR A 146 -0.39 -20.63 -18.85
CA THR A 146 0.86 -21.30 -18.48
C THR A 146 1.44 -20.83 -17.14
N LEU A 147 0.96 -19.70 -16.63
CA LEU A 147 1.39 -19.12 -15.36
C LEU A 147 0.23 -18.25 -14.82
N SER A 148 -0.49 -18.75 -13.83
CA SER A 148 -1.56 -17.98 -13.17
C SER A 148 -0.98 -16.78 -12.40
N TRP A 149 -1.83 -15.81 -12.05
CA TRP A 149 -1.44 -14.71 -11.17
C TRP A 149 -1.00 -15.18 -9.79
N GLU A 150 -1.70 -16.16 -9.22
CA GLU A 150 -1.31 -16.82 -7.97
C GLU A 150 0.10 -17.39 -8.06
N ASP A 151 0.43 -18.13 -9.13
CA ASP A 151 1.75 -18.71 -9.31
C ASP A 151 2.82 -17.65 -9.61
N PHE A 152 2.48 -16.61 -10.37
CA PHE A 152 3.38 -15.47 -10.59
C PHE A 152 3.74 -14.82 -9.25
N ARG A 153 2.78 -14.56 -8.37
CA ARG A 153 3.04 -13.91 -7.08
C ARG A 153 3.68 -14.86 -6.07
N GLY A 154 3.23 -16.11 -6.00
CA GLY A 154 3.69 -17.08 -5.02
C GLY A 154 5.03 -17.73 -5.37
N LYS A 155 5.24 -18.08 -6.64
CA LYS A 155 6.41 -18.86 -7.09
C LYS A 155 7.46 -17.99 -7.78
N VAL A 156 7.06 -17.07 -8.66
CA VAL A 156 8.01 -16.22 -9.39
C VAL A 156 8.48 -15.05 -8.53
N LEU A 157 7.55 -14.24 -8.01
CA LEU A 157 7.88 -13.12 -7.13
C LEU A 157 8.28 -13.60 -5.72
N GLY A 158 7.52 -14.53 -5.17
CA GLY A 158 7.62 -14.99 -3.79
C GLY A 158 6.68 -14.21 -2.84
N PRO A 159 6.23 -14.79 -1.72
CA PRO A 159 5.41 -14.13 -0.71
C PRO A 159 6.06 -12.87 -0.12
N THR A 160 5.26 -12.00 0.51
CA THR A 160 5.71 -10.71 1.05
C THR A 160 6.83 -10.83 2.08
N ASP A 161 6.81 -11.89 2.89
CA ASP A 161 7.91 -12.23 3.80
C ASP A 161 8.97 -13.03 3.04
N PRO A 162 10.16 -12.46 2.76
CA PRO A 162 11.21 -13.17 2.03
C PRO A 162 11.66 -14.45 2.75
N GLY A 163 11.54 -14.52 4.08
CA GLY A 163 11.91 -15.71 4.86
C GLY A 163 11.01 -16.93 4.60
N GLN A 164 9.82 -16.71 4.02
CA GLN A 164 8.88 -17.74 3.61
C GLN A 164 8.91 -18.00 2.09
N ALA A 165 9.77 -17.29 1.35
CA ALA A 165 9.76 -17.34 -0.10
C ALA A 165 10.52 -18.57 -0.64
N PRO A 166 10.05 -19.19 -1.75
CA PRO A 166 10.83 -20.19 -2.47
C PRO A 166 12.21 -19.63 -2.81
N LYS A 167 13.26 -20.43 -2.65
CA LYS A 167 14.66 -19.97 -2.84
C LYS A 167 14.93 -19.48 -4.27
N ASP A 168 14.21 -20.02 -5.23
CA ASP A 168 14.28 -19.68 -6.65
C ASP A 168 13.34 -18.53 -7.06
N SER A 169 12.47 -18.05 -6.16
CA SER A 169 11.69 -16.83 -6.37
C SER A 169 12.56 -15.57 -6.31
N LEU A 170 12.08 -14.45 -6.87
CA LEU A 170 12.79 -13.17 -6.83
C LEU A 170 13.10 -12.72 -5.40
N ARG A 171 12.11 -12.76 -4.49
CA ARG A 171 12.32 -12.39 -3.08
C ARG A 171 13.25 -13.36 -2.36
N GLY A 172 13.19 -14.65 -2.69
CA GLY A 172 14.12 -15.66 -2.15
C GLY A 172 15.57 -15.42 -2.59
N GLN A 173 15.78 -15.11 -3.87
CA GLN A 173 17.09 -14.78 -4.41
C GLN A 173 17.62 -13.46 -3.84
N ILE A 174 16.79 -12.42 -3.74
CA ILE A 174 17.16 -11.14 -3.11
C ILE A 174 17.53 -11.35 -1.63
N LEU A 175 16.80 -12.19 -0.90
CA LEU A 175 17.15 -12.55 0.48
C LEU A 175 18.46 -13.32 0.56
N ALA A 176 18.75 -14.22 -0.37
CA ALA A 176 20.02 -14.95 -0.37
C ALA A 176 21.22 -14.02 -0.65
N ASP A 177 21.06 -13.08 -1.59
CA ASP A 177 22.16 -12.30 -2.14
C ASP A 177 22.16 -10.82 -1.71
N TRP A 178 21.36 -10.43 -0.70
CA TRP A 178 21.14 -9.02 -0.34
C TRP A 178 22.43 -8.20 -0.13
N LYS A 179 23.47 -8.81 0.44
CA LYS A 179 24.79 -8.17 0.63
C LYS A 179 25.49 -7.92 -0.69
N ALA A 180 25.46 -8.90 -1.60
CA ALA A 180 26.05 -8.79 -2.93
C ALA A 180 25.29 -7.77 -3.79
N LEU A 181 23.98 -7.64 -3.58
CA LEU A 181 23.12 -6.62 -4.18
C LEU A 181 23.31 -5.22 -3.54
N GLY A 182 24.14 -5.09 -2.51
CA GLY A 182 24.43 -3.81 -1.86
C GLY A 182 23.30 -3.29 -0.95
N LEU A 183 22.37 -4.14 -0.54
CA LEU A 183 21.31 -3.77 0.41
C LEU A 183 21.91 -3.50 1.79
N LYS A 184 21.35 -2.52 2.52
CA LYS A 184 21.88 -2.06 3.81
C LYS A 184 21.56 -3.00 4.98
N SER A 185 20.53 -3.81 4.82
CA SER A 185 20.03 -4.74 5.83
C SER A 185 19.42 -5.95 5.13
N GLU A 186 19.34 -7.05 5.87
CA GLU A 186 18.60 -8.22 5.46
C GLU A 186 17.14 -7.86 5.14
N PRO A 187 16.60 -8.30 3.99
CA PRO A 187 15.22 -8.06 3.60
C PRO A 187 14.23 -8.53 4.66
N ASN A 188 13.13 -7.79 4.80
CA ASN A 188 12.04 -8.11 5.73
C ASN A 188 10.69 -7.82 5.07
N VAL A 189 9.59 -8.04 5.78
CA VAL A 189 8.23 -7.83 5.25
C VAL A 189 7.99 -6.42 4.68
N GLY A 190 8.61 -5.39 5.27
CA GLY A 190 8.49 -4.00 4.83
C GLY A 190 9.45 -3.61 3.70
N ASP A 191 10.69 -4.13 3.76
CA ASP A 191 11.73 -3.91 2.76
C ASP A 191 12.12 -5.26 2.12
N ASN A 192 11.24 -5.80 1.27
CA ASN A 192 11.38 -7.13 0.66
C ASN A 192 12.00 -7.11 -0.75
N GLY A 193 12.58 -5.98 -1.15
CA GLY A 193 13.39 -5.83 -2.36
C GLY A 193 12.63 -5.63 -3.67
N VAL A 194 11.43 -6.20 -3.84
CA VAL A 194 10.67 -6.11 -5.10
C VAL A 194 9.15 -6.07 -4.90
N HIS A 195 8.50 -5.25 -5.73
CA HIS A 195 7.04 -5.15 -5.88
C HIS A 195 6.60 -5.72 -7.24
N ALA A 196 5.43 -6.34 -7.27
CA ALA A 196 4.71 -6.60 -8.52
C ALA A 196 3.21 -6.46 -8.26
N SER A 197 2.46 -6.10 -9.31
CA SER A 197 1.01 -5.94 -9.27
C SER A 197 0.35 -7.25 -8.82
N ALA A 198 -0.77 -7.15 -8.09
CA ALA A 198 -1.45 -8.31 -7.53
C ALA A 198 -2.52 -8.94 -8.45
N SER A 199 -2.87 -8.27 -9.55
CA SER A 199 -3.90 -8.70 -10.50
C SER A 199 -3.73 -7.99 -11.87
N PRO A 200 -4.43 -8.44 -12.94
CA PRO A 200 -4.49 -7.71 -14.21
C PRO A 200 -4.97 -6.28 -14.07
N PHE A 201 -5.95 -6.05 -13.18
CA PHE A 201 -6.53 -4.73 -12.94
C PHE A 201 -5.52 -3.81 -12.26
N GLU A 202 -4.84 -4.29 -11.22
CA GLU A 202 -3.77 -3.54 -10.57
C GLU A 202 -2.60 -3.27 -11.50
N GLY A 203 -2.20 -4.26 -12.33
CA GLY A 203 -1.15 -4.04 -13.32
C GLY A 203 -1.52 -2.94 -14.32
N MET A 204 -2.78 -2.84 -14.71
CA MET A 204 -3.29 -1.75 -15.53
C MET A 204 -3.26 -0.41 -14.78
N ALA A 205 -3.76 -0.35 -13.55
CA ALA A 205 -3.75 0.85 -12.72
C ALA A 205 -2.32 1.37 -12.47
N GLU A 206 -1.38 0.47 -12.19
CA GLU A 206 0.02 0.77 -11.96
C GLU A 206 0.70 1.29 -13.23
N ARG A 207 0.49 0.66 -14.40
CA ARG A 207 1.03 1.18 -15.66
C ARG A 207 0.47 2.56 -16.02
N MET A 208 -0.81 2.79 -15.76
CA MET A 208 -1.43 4.11 -15.94
C MET A 208 -0.80 5.17 -15.03
N ASN A 209 -0.47 4.80 -13.79
CA ASN A 209 0.15 5.68 -12.81
C ASN A 209 1.66 5.90 -13.09
N TRP A 210 2.45 4.84 -12.98
CA TRP A 210 3.92 4.91 -13.01
C TRP A 210 4.49 5.27 -14.38
N LEU A 211 3.83 4.82 -15.45
CA LEU A 211 4.31 4.99 -16.82
C LEU A 211 3.46 5.98 -17.63
N GLU A 212 2.49 6.63 -16.96
CA GLU A 212 1.53 7.55 -17.58
C GLU A 212 0.84 6.94 -18.82
N LYS A 213 0.74 5.61 -18.88
CA LYS A 213 0.22 4.89 -20.03
C LYS A 213 -1.26 5.24 -20.18
N PRO A 214 -1.70 5.86 -21.29
CA PRO A 214 -3.12 6.17 -21.45
C PRO A 214 -3.97 4.90 -21.41
N CYS A 215 -5.11 4.92 -20.73
CA CYS A 215 -6.00 3.75 -20.63
C CYS A 215 -6.28 3.10 -22.00
N ARG A 216 -6.61 3.89 -23.02
CA ARG A 216 -6.89 3.38 -24.38
C ARG A 216 -5.68 2.75 -25.10
N LYS A 217 -4.47 2.98 -24.59
CA LYS A 217 -3.23 2.34 -25.06
C LYS A 217 -2.82 1.15 -24.19
N ASP A 218 -3.51 0.91 -23.07
CA ASP A 218 -3.34 -0.28 -22.26
C ASP A 218 -4.27 -1.40 -22.73
N SER A 219 -3.74 -2.61 -22.88
CA SER A 219 -4.47 -3.76 -23.42
C SER A 219 -5.62 -4.18 -22.51
N PHE A 220 -5.38 -4.24 -21.20
CA PHE A 220 -6.39 -4.62 -20.22
C PHE A 220 -7.45 -3.54 -20.06
N CYS A 221 -7.03 -2.26 -19.96
CA CYS A 221 -8.00 -1.15 -19.91
C CYS A 221 -8.88 -1.11 -21.17
N SER A 222 -8.30 -1.35 -22.35
CA SER A 222 -9.06 -1.45 -23.61
C SER A 222 -10.06 -2.61 -23.62
N ALA A 223 -9.73 -3.74 -22.99
CA ALA A 223 -10.67 -4.84 -22.82
C ALA A 223 -11.83 -4.46 -21.88
N LEU A 224 -11.56 -3.79 -20.76
CA LEU A 224 -12.60 -3.28 -19.86
C LEU A 224 -13.55 -2.29 -20.56
N LEU A 225 -13.00 -1.38 -21.38
CA LEU A 225 -13.81 -0.45 -22.18
C LEU A 225 -14.73 -1.20 -23.17
N ARG A 226 -14.21 -2.25 -23.84
CA ARG A 226 -15.03 -3.10 -24.73
C ARG A 226 -16.09 -3.90 -23.97
N ALA A 227 -15.83 -4.25 -22.71
CA ALA A 227 -16.79 -4.89 -21.82
C ALA A 227 -17.86 -3.92 -21.27
N GLY A 228 -17.82 -2.64 -21.66
CA GLY A 228 -18.85 -1.65 -21.32
C GLY A 228 -18.54 -0.78 -20.11
N LEU A 229 -17.36 -0.91 -19.49
CA LEU A 229 -16.94 0.02 -18.45
C LEU A 229 -16.55 1.36 -19.06
N SER A 230 -16.86 2.44 -18.35
CA SER A 230 -16.42 3.77 -18.73
C SER A 230 -14.99 4.04 -18.24
N GLU A 231 -14.25 4.89 -18.96
CA GLU A 231 -12.90 5.30 -18.54
C GLU A 231 -12.91 6.00 -17.16
N SER A 232 -13.98 6.73 -16.84
CA SER A 232 -14.13 7.36 -15.51
C SER A 232 -14.35 6.33 -14.40
N THR A 233 -15.15 5.28 -14.65
CA THR A 233 -15.29 4.16 -13.71
C THR A 233 -13.95 3.48 -13.47
N ILE A 234 -13.20 3.18 -14.54
CA ILE A 234 -11.90 2.53 -14.42
C ILE A 234 -10.93 3.40 -13.60
N LYS A 235 -10.83 4.70 -13.90
CA LYS A 235 -10.00 5.64 -13.14
C LYS A 235 -10.40 5.72 -11.66
N ALA A 236 -11.69 5.74 -11.37
CA ALA A 236 -12.19 5.76 -10.00
C ALA A 236 -11.86 4.46 -9.24
N TRP A 237 -11.73 3.35 -9.96
CA TRP A 237 -11.38 2.04 -9.42
C TRP A 237 -9.86 1.82 -9.29
N SER A 238 -9.04 2.51 -10.09
CA SER A 238 -7.57 2.46 -10.04
C SER A 238 -6.93 3.04 -8.77
N VAL A 239 -7.73 3.52 -7.81
CA VAL A 239 -7.27 4.05 -6.51
C VAL A 239 -7.67 3.15 -5.32
N ASP A 240 -8.07 1.91 -5.62
CA ASP A 240 -8.57 0.95 -4.63
C ASP A 240 -9.72 1.50 -3.75
N PRO A 241 -10.85 1.90 -4.36
CA PRO A 241 -11.98 2.39 -3.58
C PRO A 241 -12.64 1.27 -2.77
N GLN A 242 -13.36 1.67 -1.73
CA GLN A 242 -14.25 0.76 -1.02
C GLN A 242 -15.55 0.57 -1.82
N VAL A 243 -15.74 -0.63 -2.37
CA VAL A 243 -16.92 -1.01 -3.17
C VAL A 243 -17.82 -1.99 -2.41
N LYS A 244 -19.07 -2.12 -2.83
CA LYS A 244 -19.95 -3.17 -2.32
C LYS A 244 -19.56 -4.51 -2.95
N LEU A 245 -19.11 -5.45 -2.12
CA LEU A 245 -18.72 -6.79 -2.52
C LEU A 245 -19.95 -7.70 -2.64
N ALA A 246 -19.76 -8.89 -3.24
CA ALA A 246 -20.82 -9.87 -3.49
C ALA A 246 -21.52 -10.35 -2.19
N ASP A 247 -20.78 -10.37 -1.06
CA ASP A 247 -21.32 -10.70 0.26
C ASP A 247 -22.12 -9.56 0.91
N GLY A 248 -22.29 -8.44 0.20
CA GLY A 248 -23.03 -7.26 0.64
C GLY A 248 -22.22 -6.29 1.51
N LYS A 249 -21.01 -6.65 1.94
CA LYS A 249 -20.13 -5.76 2.72
C LYS A 249 -19.43 -4.77 1.81
N LYS A 250 -18.89 -3.71 2.42
CA LYS A 250 -17.94 -2.82 1.75
C LYS A 250 -16.52 -3.35 1.96
N GLY A 251 -15.72 -3.38 0.91
CA GLY A 251 -14.32 -3.80 0.96
C GLY A 251 -13.48 -3.19 -0.16
N SER A 252 -12.18 -3.43 -0.11
CA SER A 252 -11.23 -3.00 -1.14
C SER A 252 -11.55 -3.69 -2.47
N LEU A 253 -11.46 -2.94 -3.56
CA LEU A 253 -11.63 -3.51 -4.90
C LEU A 253 -10.40 -4.34 -5.28
N PHE A 254 -9.19 -3.89 -4.95
CA PHE A 254 -7.96 -4.62 -5.26
C PHE A 254 -7.90 -5.94 -4.49
N ASP A 255 -8.22 -5.95 -3.20
CA ASP A 255 -8.32 -7.19 -2.40
C ASP A 255 -9.33 -8.19 -3.02
N ALA A 256 -10.38 -7.71 -3.69
CA ALA A 256 -11.39 -8.55 -4.33
C ALA A 256 -10.99 -9.08 -5.72
N LEU A 257 -9.93 -8.53 -6.31
CA LEU A 257 -9.40 -8.90 -7.62
C LEU A 257 -8.02 -9.58 -7.55
N GLU A 258 -7.43 -9.67 -6.35
CA GLU A 258 -6.15 -10.30 -6.10
C GLU A 258 -6.16 -11.75 -6.60
N ASP A 259 -5.08 -12.15 -7.29
CA ASP A 259 -4.88 -13.48 -7.88
C ASP A 259 -5.89 -13.92 -8.96
N LEU A 260 -6.80 -13.03 -9.39
CA LEU A 260 -7.76 -13.27 -10.48
C LEU A 260 -7.15 -13.11 -11.88
#